data_AF-A0AA88VCU7-F1
#
_entry.id   AF-A0AA88VCU7-F1
#
_cell.length_a   1.000
_cell.length_b   1.000
_cell.length_c   1.000
_cell.angle_alpha   90.00
_cell.angle_beta   90.00
_cell.angle_gamma   90.00
#
_symmetry.space_group_name_H-M   'P 1'
#
loop_
_entity.id
_entity.type
_entity.pdbx_description
1 polymer ?
#
loop_
_entity_poly.entity_id
_entity_poly.type
_entity_poly.pdbx_seq_one_letter_code
_entity_poly.pdbx_strand_id
1 'polypeptide(L)'
;MVNAKALWESLERKYKTKDAGSKKFVVGKFFDFKMVDSKTVISQVQEFQLILHDIHVEGMVLGESFQVAALIEKLPPTWKDLKNYLKHKRKEMKLKDLIVRLRRIIANPRRRPTYCRCILGDCRQEPSAPLRDE
;
A
#
# COMPACT_ATOMS: atom_id res chain seq x y z
N MET A 1 24.00 -26.48 -21.08
CA MET A 1 23.12 -25.62 -21.92
C MET A 1 22.91 -24.32 -21.15
N VAL A 2 23.35 -23.17 -21.68
CA VAL A 2 23.21 -21.89 -20.97
C VAL A 2 21.77 -21.39 -21.18
N ASN A 3 21.01 -21.22 -20.09
CA ASN A 3 19.62 -20.75 -20.15
C ASN A 3 19.61 -19.24 -20.48
N ALA A 4 18.77 -18.81 -21.41
CA ALA A 4 18.57 -17.39 -21.76
C ALA A 4 18.31 -16.50 -20.53
N LYS A 5 17.57 -17.02 -19.54
CA LYS A 5 17.32 -16.33 -18.26
C LYS A 5 18.61 -16.14 -17.46
N ALA A 6 19.45 -17.16 -17.37
CA ALA A 6 20.72 -17.09 -16.63
C ALA A 6 21.74 -16.16 -17.32
N LEU A 7 21.73 -16.12 -18.66
CA LEU A 7 22.53 -15.20 -19.47
C LEU A 7 22.07 -13.75 -19.25
N TRP A 8 20.76 -13.51 -19.25
CA TRP A 8 20.17 -12.20 -18.97
C TRP A 8 20.48 -11.70 -17.56
N GLU A 9 20.32 -12.55 -16.53
CA GLU A 9 20.66 -12.24 -15.14
C GLU A 9 22.17 -11.97 -14.93
N SER A 10 23.03 -12.61 -15.74
CA SER A 10 24.48 -12.38 -15.71
C SER A 10 24.88 -11.05 -16.35
N LEU A 11 24.26 -10.70 -17.49
CA LEU A 11 24.40 -9.40 -18.14
C LEU A 11 23.88 -8.28 -17.26
N GLU A 12 22.68 -8.42 -16.71
CA GLU A 12 22.08 -7.44 -15.83
C GLU A 12 22.95 -7.16 -14.61
N ARG A 13 23.58 -8.20 -14.03
CA ARG A 13 24.52 -8.06 -12.91
C ARG A 13 25.84 -7.37 -13.28
N LYS A 14 26.37 -7.61 -14.49
CA LYS A 14 27.62 -7.01 -14.95
C LYS A 14 27.47 -5.54 -15.34
N TYR A 15 26.30 -5.15 -15.85
CA TYR A 15 26.08 -3.83 -16.43
C TYR A 15 25.14 -2.92 -15.62
N LYS A 16 24.35 -3.43 -14.65
CA LYS A 16 23.75 -2.55 -13.63
C LYS A 16 24.83 -2.09 -12.66
N THR A 17 25.28 -0.86 -12.84
CA THR A 17 25.97 -0.12 -11.79
C THR A 17 24.95 0.14 -10.68
N LYS A 18 24.94 -0.72 -9.64
CA LYS A 18 24.24 -0.44 -8.37
C LYS A 18 25.00 0.66 -7.65
N ASP A 19 24.89 1.88 -8.17
CA ASP A 19 25.50 3.05 -7.56
C ASP A 19 24.77 3.39 -6.25
N ALA A 20 25.51 3.91 -5.27
CA ALA A 20 24.93 4.37 -4.01
C ALA A 20 23.90 5.50 -4.22
N GLY A 21 23.99 6.25 -5.33
CA GLY A 21 23.00 7.22 -5.78
C GLY A 21 21.65 6.58 -6.11
N SER A 22 21.62 5.42 -6.78
CA SER A 22 20.38 4.73 -7.16
C SER A 22 19.55 4.32 -5.93
N LYS A 23 20.21 3.78 -4.89
CA LYS A 23 19.55 3.45 -3.62
C LYS A 23 18.96 4.68 -2.94
N LYS A 24 19.74 5.75 -2.83
CA LYS A 24 19.29 7.02 -2.23
C LYS A 24 18.12 7.62 -3.00
N PHE A 25 18.15 7.55 -4.32
CA PHE A 25 17.09 8.05 -5.19
C PHE A 25 15.77 7.30 -4.99
N VAL A 26 15.79 5.96 -4.99
CA VAL A 26 14.57 5.16 -4.79
C VAL A 26 13.98 5.37 -3.39
N VAL A 27 14.83 5.48 -2.36
CA VAL A 27 14.41 5.81 -1.00
C VAL A 27 13.78 7.21 -0.93
N GLY A 28 14.38 8.21 -1.60
CA GLY A 28 13.80 9.55 -1.73
C GLY A 28 12.41 9.52 -2.37
N LYS A 29 12.29 8.84 -3.53
CA LYS A 29 11.01 8.64 -4.24
C LYS A 29 9.93 8.03 -3.34
N PHE A 30 10.29 7.08 -2.48
CA PHE A 30 9.36 6.49 -1.51
C PHE A 30 8.89 7.47 -0.44
N PHE A 31 9.81 8.28 0.12
CA PHE A 31 9.45 9.28 1.13
C PHE A 31 8.62 10.42 0.54
N ASP A 32 8.94 10.86 -0.67
CA ASP A 32 8.25 11.96 -1.35
C ASP A 32 6.87 11.57 -1.89
N PHE A 33 6.68 10.29 -2.24
CA PHE A 33 5.40 9.80 -2.74
C PHE A 33 4.27 10.06 -1.73
N LYS A 34 3.20 10.73 -2.13
CA LYS A 34 1.98 10.95 -1.33
C LYS A 34 0.79 10.83 -2.26
N MET A 35 -0.30 10.21 -1.78
CA MET A 35 -1.50 10.15 -2.60
C MET A 35 -2.24 11.48 -2.57
N VAL A 36 -2.75 11.87 -3.73
CA VAL A 36 -3.55 13.08 -3.95
C VAL A 36 -4.97 12.70 -4.33
N ASP A 37 -5.93 13.55 -3.97
CA ASP A 37 -7.35 13.31 -4.24
C ASP A 37 -7.71 13.46 -5.74
N SER A 38 -6.85 14.13 -6.53
CA SER A 38 -7.06 14.32 -7.98
C SER A 38 -6.87 13.05 -8.81
N LYS A 39 -6.25 12.01 -8.25
CA LYS A 39 -6.03 10.71 -8.91
C LYS A 39 -6.81 9.62 -8.18
N THR A 40 -7.15 8.55 -8.90
CA THR A 40 -7.80 7.40 -8.27
C THR A 40 -6.84 6.71 -7.29
N VAL A 41 -7.36 6.23 -6.16
CA VAL A 41 -6.54 5.50 -5.17
C VAL A 41 -5.96 4.21 -5.78
N ILE A 42 -6.65 3.56 -6.71
CA ILE A 42 -6.14 2.33 -7.35
C ILE A 42 -4.90 2.60 -8.20
N SER A 43 -4.91 3.63 -9.04
CA SER A 43 -3.73 4.00 -9.83
C SER A 43 -2.54 4.31 -8.92
N GLN A 44 -2.78 5.06 -7.85
CA GLN A 44 -1.72 5.46 -6.92
C GLN A 44 -1.22 4.28 -6.07
N VAL A 45 -2.06 3.30 -5.73
CA VAL A 45 -1.63 2.04 -5.10
C VAL A 45 -0.68 1.28 -6.04
N GLN A 46 -0.96 1.25 -7.34
CA GLN A 46 -0.07 0.61 -8.32
C GLN A 46 1.27 1.35 -8.41
N GLU A 47 1.26 2.70 -8.46
CA GLU A 47 2.48 3.52 -8.39
C GLU A 47 3.31 3.21 -7.12
N PHE A 48 2.64 3.08 -5.96
CA PHE A 48 3.30 2.70 -4.70
C PHE A 48 3.91 1.30 -4.75
N GLN A 49 3.22 0.31 -5.34
CA GLN A 49 3.76 -1.04 -5.51
C GLN A 49 4.99 -1.07 -6.41
N LEU A 50 5.04 -0.22 -7.45
CA LEU A 50 6.23 -0.08 -8.29
C LEU A 50 7.42 0.46 -7.50
N ILE A 51 7.21 1.44 -6.62
CA ILE A 51 8.29 1.96 -5.75
C ILE A 51 8.81 0.86 -4.81
N LEU A 52 7.92 0.06 -4.21
CA LEU A 52 8.33 -1.07 -3.37
C LEU A 52 9.14 -2.11 -4.16
N HIS A 53 8.77 -2.36 -5.41
CA HIS A 53 9.51 -3.23 -6.31
C HIS A 53 10.90 -2.66 -6.64
N ASP A 54 11.00 -1.36 -6.94
CA ASP A 54 12.28 -0.68 -7.17
C ASP A 54 13.22 -0.82 -5.96
N ILE A 55 12.69 -0.64 -4.74
CA ILE A 55 13.42 -0.85 -3.47
C ILE A 55 13.96 -2.29 -3.38
N HIS A 56 13.12 -3.26 -3.73
CA HIS A 56 13.50 -4.68 -3.72
C HIS A 56 14.60 -5.00 -4.73
N VAL A 57 14.51 -4.48 -5.96
CA VAL A 57 15.52 -4.64 -7.02
C VAL A 57 16.87 -4.05 -6.59
N GLU A 58 16.84 -2.91 -5.90
CA GLU A 58 18.04 -2.30 -5.32
C GLU A 58 18.66 -3.12 -4.17
N GLY A 59 17.97 -4.16 -3.70
CA GLY A 59 18.44 -5.08 -2.65
C GLY A 59 18.06 -4.64 -1.24
N MET A 60 17.11 -3.71 -1.11
CA MET A 60 16.53 -3.32 0.16
C MET A 60 15.22 -4.08 0.37
N VAL A 61 15.04 -4.72 1.52
CA VAL A 61 13.82 -5.47 1.83
C VAL A 61 13.07 -4.74 2.93
N LEU A 62 11.83 -4.32 2.63
CA LEU A 62 10.92 -3.74 3.62
C LEU A 62 9.99 -4.81 4.16
N GLY A 63 9.85 -4.88 5.49
CA GLY A 63 8.90 -5.80 6.12
C GLY A 63 7.46 -5.53 5.70
N GLU A 64 6.63 -6.57 5.61
CA GLU A 64 5.22 -6.45 5.18
C GLU A 64 4.42 -5.50 6.07
N SER A 65 4.66 -5.52 7.38
CA SER A 65 4.07 -4.57 8.34
C SER A 65 4.42 -3.12 8.03
N PHE A 66 5.67 -2.84 7.65
CA PHE A 66 6.10 -1.51 7.23
C PHE A 66 5.43 -1.08 5.93
N GLN A 67 5.34 -1.98 4.94
CA GLN A 67 4.67 -1.67 3.66
C GLN A 67 3.18 -1.32 3.86
N VAL A 68 2.49 -2.05 4.74
CA VAL A 68 1.09 -1.80 5.12
C VAL A 68 0.96 -0.46 5.83
N ALA A 69 1.79 -0.20 6.85
CA ALA A 69 1.78 1.06 7.58
C ALA A 69 2.08 2.25 6.66
N ALA A 70 3.07 2.11 5.78
CA ALA A 70 3.41 3.13 4.78
C ALA A 70 2.23 3.41 3.86
N LEU A 71 1.56 2.39 3.31
CA LEU A 71 0.40 2.59 2.45
C LEU A 71 -0.73 3.33 3.18
N ILE A 72 -1.02 2.96 4.43
CA ILE A 72 -1.99 3.65 5.29
C ILE A 72 -1.61 5.12 5.48
N GLU A 73 -0.33 5.39 5.72
CA GLU A 73 0.17 6.75 5.87
C GLU A 73 0.05 7.58 4.59
N LYS A 74 0.29 6.98 3.43
CA LYS A 74 0.23 7.65 2.13
C LYS A 74 -1.20 7.91 1.62
N LEU A 75 -2.24 7.35 2.24
CA LEU A 75 -3.63 7.52 1.80
C LEU A 75 -4.01 9.02 1.66
N PRO A 76 -4.90 9.37 0.70
CA PRO A 76 -5.28 10.76 0.48
C PRO A 76 -5.99 11.38 1.69
N PRO A 77 -5.97 12.72 1.82
CA PRO A 77 -6.65 13.44 2.90
C PRO A 77 -8.14 13.07 3.05
N THR A 78 -8.87 12.84 1.94
CA THR A 78 -10.29 12.43 1.98
C THR A 78 -10.54 11.04 2.57
N TRP A 79 -9.48 10.29 2.91
CA TRP A 79 -9.53 8.96 3.50
C TRP A 79 -9.14 8.95 4.99
N LYS A 80 -9.10 10.12 5.64
CA LYS A 80 -8.69 10.28 7.06
C LYS A 80 -9.40 9.33 8.03
N ASP A 81 -10.70 9.12 7.90
CA ASP A 81 -11.45 8.24 8.80
C ASP A 81 -11.06 6.76 8.63
N LEU A 82 -10.88 6.31 7.38
CA LEU A 82 -10.36 4.97 7.13
C LEU A 82 -8.94 4.82 7.66
N LYS A 83 -8.09 5.82 7.46
CA LYS A 83 -6.72 5.85 7.96
C LYS A 83 -6.69 5.68 9.48
N ASN A 84 -7.53 6.43 10.21
CA ASN A 84 -7.66 6.31 11.67
C ASN A 84 -8.17 4.92 12.07
N TYR A 85 -9.22 4.41 11.42
CA TYR A 85 -9.72 3.07 11.67
C TYR A 85 -8.63 1.99 11.47
N LEU A 86 -7.82 2.09 10.41
CA LEU A 86 -6.77 1.12 10.12
C LEU A 86 -5.63 1.18 11.13
N LYS A 87 -5.31 2.36 11.68
CA LYS A 87 -4.30 2.53 12.76
C LYS A 87 -4.71 1.86 14.06
N HIS A 88 -5.99 1.88 14.40
CA HIS A 88 -6.50 1.30 15.64
C HIS A 88 -6.88 -0.18 15.51
N LYS A 89 -6.82 -0.75 14.31
CA LYS A 89 -7.14 -2.16 14.08
C LYS A 89 -6.02 -3.05 14.62
N ARG A 90 -6.32 -3.83 15.66
CA ARG A 90 -5.37 -4.77 16.29
C ARG A 90 -5.04 -6.00 15.44
N LYS A 91 -5.90 -6.37 14.49
CA LYS A 91 -5.68 -7.55 13.64
C LYS A 91 -4.65 -7.23 12.55
N GLU A 92 -3.59 -8.03 12.49
CA GLU A 92 -2.62 -8.00 11.41
C GLU A 92 -3.29 -8.08 10.04
N MET A 93 -2.78 -7.31 9.09
CA MET A 93 -3.31 -7.20 7.75
C MET A 93 -2.15 -7.29 6.76
N LYS A 94 -2.29 -8.16 5.76
CA LYS A 94 -1.33 -8.24 4.66
C LYS A 94 -1.54 -7.11 3.68
N LEU A 95 -0.50 -6.74 2.92
CA LEU A 95 -0.60 -5.66 1.94
C LEU A 95 -1.70 -5.95 0.90
N LYS A 96 -1.80 -7.20 0.46
CA LYS A 96 -2.85 -7.64 -0.48
C LYS A 96 -4.26 -7.44 0.09
N ASP A 97 -4.47 -7.77 1.36
CA ASP A 97 -5.77 -7.63 2.02
C ASP A 97 -6.19 -6.16 2.11
N LEU A 98 -5.23 -5.26 2.38
CA LEU A 98 -5.46 -3.83 2.38
C LEU A 98 -5.89 -3.35 0.98
N ILE A 99 -5.20 -3.75 -0.07
CA ILE A 99 -5.53 -3.37 -1.45
C ILE A 99 -6.94 -3.85 -1.85
N VAL A 100 -7.29 -5.09 -1.53
CA VAL A 100 -8.63 -5.64 -1.78
C VAL A 100 -9.69 -4.83 -1.03
N ARG A 101 -9.42 -4.43 0.22
CA ARG A 101 -10.32 -3.59 1.00
C ARG A 101 -10.49 -2.20 0.40
N LEU A 102 -9.40 -1.57 -0.05
CA LEU A 102 -9.46 -0.26 -0.73
C LEU A 102 -10.32 -0.35 -2.00
N ARG A 103 -10.15 -1.38 -2.83
CA ARG A 103 -11.00 -1.62 -4.01
C ARG A 103 -12.48 -1.72 -3.67
N ARG A 104 -12.82 -2.46 -2.61
CA ARG A 104 -14.21 -2.60 -2.14
C ARG A 104 -14.82 -1.26 -1.69
N ILE A 105 -14.03 -0.44 -0.98
CA ILE A 105 -14.47 0.87 -0.50
C ILE A 105 -14.66 1.86 -1.65
N ILE A 106 -13.83 1.77 -2.69
CA ILE A 106 -13.98 2.59 -3.92
C ILE A 106 -15.23 2.17 -4.69
N ALA A 107 -15.44 0.86 -4.87
CA ALA A 107 -16.62 0.33 -5.56
C ALA A 107 -17.93 0.61 -4.79
N ASN A 108 -17.87 0.74 -3.47
CA ASN A 108 -19.03 1.06 -2.64
C ASN A 108 -18.67 2.09 -1.55
N PRO A 109 -18.83 3.40 -1.83
CA PRO A 109 -18.51 4.47 -0.89
C PRO A 109 -19.30 4.42 0.42
N ARG A 110 -20.49 3.80 0.44
CA ARG A 110 -21.30 3.61 1.66
C ARG A 110 -20.61 2.73 2.71
N ARG A 111 -19.54 2.01 2.33
CA ARG A 111 -18.72 1.22 3.26
C ARG A 111 -17.50 1.98 3.81
N ARG A 112 -17.32 3.26 3.47
CA ARG A 112 -16.35 4.09 4.19
C ARG A 112 -16.80 4.20 5.64
N PRO A 113 -15.93 3.90 6.62
CA PRO A 113 -16.28 4.12 8.02
C PRO A 113 -16.58 5.61 8.21
N THR A 114 -17.83 5.95 8.51
CA THR A 114 -18.22 7.30 8.93
C THR A 114 -17.96 7.38 10.41
N TYR A 115 -16.84 8.00 10.80
CA TYR A 115 -16.46 8.28 12.19
C TYR A 115 -16.29 7.03 13.08
N CYS A 116 -15.04 6.59 13.29
CA CYS A 116 -14.74 5.70 14.42
C CYS A 116 -14.83 6.47 15.73
N ARG A 117 -15.97 6.39 16.42
CA ARG A 117 -16.02 6.73 17.84
C ARG A 117 -15.34 5.58 18.61
N CYS A 118 -14.03 5.68 18.79
CA CYS A 118 -13.26 4.75 19.61
C CYS A 118 -13.65 4.93 21.09
N ILE A 119 -14.77 4.35 21.52
CA ILE A 119 -15.05 4.14 22.95
C ILE A 119 -14.29 2.86 23.34
N LEU A 120 -13.24 3.02 24.14
CA LEU A 120 -12.48 1.98 24.84
C LEU A 120 -12.38 0.60 24.17
N GLY A 121 -11.26 0.37 23.47
CA GLY A 121 -10.64 -0.97 23.40
C GLY A 121 -11.13 -1.93 22.31
N ASP A 122 -12.36 -1.80 21.80
CA ASP A 122 -12.88 -2.71 20.77
C ASP A 122 -13.49 -2.00 19.56
N CYS A 123 -12.73 -1.95 18.46
CA CYS A 123 -13.28 -1.68 17.13
C CYS A 123 -14.04 -2.91 16.62
N ARG A 124 -15.22 -3.20 17.20
CA ARG A 124 -16.12 -4.22 16.65
C ARG A 124 -16.72 -3.67 15.36
N GLN A 125 -16.69 -4.46 14.29
CA GLN A 125 -17.30 -4.13 13.00
C GLN A 125 -18.78 -3.81 13.22
N GLU A 126 -19.24 -2.58 12.94
CA GLU A 126 -20.69 -2.37 12.82
C GLU A 126 -21.19 -3.24 11.66
N PRO A 127 -22.29 -4.01 11.84
CA PRO A 127 -22.91 -4.71 10.73
C PRO A 127 -23.28 -3.66 9.68
N SER A 128 -22.88 -3.88 8.43
CA SER A 128 -23.46 -3.12 7.32
C SER A 128 -24.97 -3.18 7.46
N ALA A 129 -25.62 -2.01 7.52
CA ALA A 129 -27.06 -1.88 7.64
C ALA A 129 -27.77 -2.90 6.73
N PRO A 130 -28.81 -3.61 7.21
CA PRO A 130 -29.52 -4.56 6.39
C PRO A 130 -30.01 -3.85 5.13
N LEU A 131 -29.85 -4.52 3.98
CA LEU A 131 -30.59 -4.17 2.79
C LEU A 131 -32.07 -4.15 3.20
N ARG A 132 -32.75 -3.02 2.95
CA ARG A 132 -34.21 -3.02 3.00
C ARG A 132 -34.64 -3.83 1.79
N ASP A 133 -35.13 -5.03 2.04
CA ASP A 133 -35.97 -5.74 1.10
C ASP A 133 -37.39 -5.14 1.22
N GLU A 134 -38.01 -4.89 0.07
CA GLU A 134 -39.42 -4.49 -0.06
C GLU A 134 -40.38 -5.56 0.49
#